data_AF-A0A1V4QEQ0-F1
#
_entry.id   AF-A0A1V4QEQ0-F1
#
_cell.length_a   1.000
_cell.length_b   1.000
_cell.length_c   1.000
_cell.angle_alpha   90.00
_cell.angle_beta   90.00
_cell.angle_gamma   90.00
#
_symmetry.space_group_name_H-M   'P 1'
#
loop_
_entity.id
_entity.type
_entity.pdbx_description
1 polymer ?
#
loop_
_entity_poly.entity_id
_entity_poly.type
_entity_poly.pdbx_seq_one_letter_code
_entity_poly.pdbx_strand_id
1 'polypeptide(L)'
;MATIKKLIILISIIILYCSKDNNSYKFAQYLREEQALRKRLARSPELKDSIQALQKRYQIDREKELKKLKKQPELWLKLLKGLRIEK
;
A
#
# COMPACT_ATOMS: atom_id res chain seq x y z
N MET A 1 27.30 13.76 -24.20
CA MET A 1 25.92 14.02 -23.72
C MET A 1 25.02 12.78 -23.62
N ALA A 2 25.18 11.74 -24.46
CA ALA A 2 24.31 10.54 -24.42
C ALA A 2 24.49 9.66 -23.15
N THR A 3 25.68 9.62 -22.57
CA THR A 3 26.00 8.82 -21.37
C THR A 3 25.35 9.37 -20.10
N ILE A 4 25.30 10.70 -19.95
CA ILE A 4 24.66 11.38 -18.81
C ILE A 4 23.14 11.14 -18.82
N LYS A 5 22.50 11.19 -20.00
CA LYS A 5 21.07 10.87 -20.15
C LYS A 5 20.76 9.42 -19.77
N LYS A 6 21.62 8.46 -20.16
CA LYS A 6 21.47 7.06 -19.77
C LYS A 6 21.63 6.85 -18.26
N LEU A 7 22.54 7.58 -17.61
CA LEU A 7 22.74 7.53 -16.16
C LEU A 7 21.53 8.06 -15.37
N ILE A 8 20.92 9.16 -15.83
CA ILE A 8 19.72 9.74 -15.21
C ILE A 8 18.54 8.77 -15.27
N ILE A 9 18.36 8.09 -16.42
CA ILE A 9 17.30 7.08 -16.60
C ILE A 9 17.54 5.88 -15.65
N LEU A 10 18.79 5.42 -15.55
CA LEU A 10 19.17 4.31 -14.68
C LEU A 10 18.89 4.63 -13.20
N ILE A 11 19.29 5.82 -12.74
CA ILE A 11 19.06 6.31 -11.37
C ILE A 11 17.56 6.41 -11.08
N SER A 12 16.76 6.92 -12.02
CA SER A 12 15.30 7.02 -11.87
C SER A 12 14.63 5.65 -11.68
N ILE A 13 15.12 4.62 -12.38
CA ILE A 13 14.62 3.25 -12.27
C ILE A 13 15.00 2.62 -10.91
N ILE A 14 16.20 2.90 -10.41
CA ILE A 14 16.68 2.40 -9.11
C ILE A 14 15.87 3.00 -7.95
N ILE A 15 15.57 4.31 -8.01
CA ILE A 15 14.73 4.99 -7.00
C ILE A 15 13.30 4.39 -6.99
N LEU A 16 12.75 4.07 -8.16
CA LEU A 16 11.44 3.43 -8.28
C LEU A 16 11.41 2.00 -7.70
N TYR A 17 12.52 1.26 -7.79
CA TYR A 17 12.61 -0.09 -7.24
C TYR A 17 12.80 -0.12 -5.72
N CYS A 18 13.50 0.86 -5.14
CA CYS A 18 13.77 0.91 -3.70
C CYS A 18 12.51 1.25 -2.86
N SER A 19 11.51 1.92 -3.46
CA SER A 19 10.24 2.25 -2.78
C SER A 19 9.28 1.05 -2.61
N LYS A 20 9.59 -0.09 -3.26
CA LYS A 20 8.66 -1.23 -3.37
C LYS A 20 8.44 -2.01 -2.08
N ASP A 21 9.42 -2.06 -1.16
CA ASP A 21 9.33 -2.93 0.03
C ASP A 21 8.50 -2.30 1.18
N ASN A 22 8.45 -0.96 1.28
CA ASN A 22 7.72 -0.29 2.36
C ASN A 22 6.19 -0.26 2.13
N ASN A 23 5.71 -0.46 0.89
CA ASN A 23 4.28 -0.36 0.59
C ASN A 23 3.45 -1.51 1.18
N SER A 24 3.99 -2.74 1.25
CA SER A 24 3.23 -3.88 1.78
C SER A 24 2.91 -3.73 3.27
N TYR A 25 3.83 -3.15 4.05
CA TYR A 25 3.60 -2.90 5.47
C TYR A 25 2.58 -1.77 5.69
N LYS A 26 2.71 -0.65 4.96
CA LYS A 26 1.70 0.42 4.98
C LYS A 26 0.32 -0.08 4.57
N PHE A 27 0.25 -0.98 3.58
CA PHE A 27 -1.02 -1.57 3.16
C PHE A 27 -1.63 -2.48 4.22
N ALA A 28 -0.82 -3.28 4.91
CA ALA A 28 -1.28 -4.07 6.05
C ALA A 28 -1.83 -3.19 7.19
N GLN A 29 -1.15 -2.08 7.53
CA GLN A 29 -1.64 -1.13 8.53
C GLN A 29 -2.96 -0.48 8.11
N TYR A 30 -3.04 -0.02 6.86
CA TYR A 30 -4.26 0.54 6.30
C TYR A 30 -5.45 -0.43 6.41
N LEU A 31 -5.26 -1.71 6.05
CA LEU A 31 -6.32 -2.71 6.13
C LEU A 31 -6.79 -2.96 7.58
N ARG A 32 -5.87 -2.91 8.56
CA ARG A 32 -6.20 -3.02 9.98
C ARG A 32 -7.05 -1.85 10.45
N GLU A 33 -6.62 -0.62 10.17
CA GLU A 33 -7.39 0.58 10.55
C GLU A 33 -8.75 0.64 9.84
N GLU A 34 -8.81 0.23 8.56
CA GLU A 34 -10.08 0.11 7.85
C GLU A 34 -11.00 -0.91 8.51
N GLN A 35 -10.50 -2.09 8.88
CA GLN A 35 -11.29 -3.11 9.55
C GLN A 35 -11.80 -2.62 10.91
N ALA A 36 -10.98 -1.89 11.67
CA ALA A 36 -11.38 -1.27 12.92
C ALA A 36 -12.48 -0.22 12.71
N LEU A 37 -12.35 0.65 11.69
CA LEU A 37 -13.38 1.62 11.32
C LEU A 37 -14.69 0.94 10.93
N ARG A 38 -14.63 -0.12 10.10
CA ARG A 38 -15.82 -0.89 9.72
C ARG A 38 -16.51 -1.54 10.91
N LYS A 39 -15.76 -2.02 11.90
CA LYS A 39 -16.33 -2.57 13.14
C LYS A 39 -17.02 -1.49 13.99
N ARG A 40 -16.43 -0.30 14.09
CA ARG A 40 -16.94 0.82 14.90
C ARG A 40 -18.12 1.54 14.24
N LEU A 41 -18.09 1.71 12.93
CA LEU A 41 -19.00 2.57 12.16
C LEU A 41 -19.86 1.77 11.16
N ALA A 42 -20.09 0.47 11.41
CA ALA A 42 -20.69 -0.48 10.45
C ALA A 42 -22.00 0.01 9.78
N ARG A 43 -22.76 0.87 10.47
CA ARG A 43 -24.05 1.42 9.98
C ARG A 43 -24.06 2.96 9.90
N SER A 44 -22.91 3.61 10.10
CA SER A 44 -22.82 5.06 9.98
C SER A 44 -22.67 5.46 8.51
N PRO A 45 -23.40 6.48 8.02
CA PRO A 45 -23.18 7.05 6.69
C PRO A 45 -21.75 7.60 6.53
N GLU A 46 -21.08 7.96 7.63
CA GLU A 46 -19.74 8.54 7.67
C GLU A 46 -18.63 7.51 7.40
N LEU A 47 -18.95 6.20 7.39
CA LEU A 47 -17.97 5.14 7.17
C LEU A 47 -17.25 5.32 5.84
N LYS A 48 -17.99 5.70 4.78
CA LYS A 48 -17.43 5.89 3.46
C LYS A 48 -16.40 7.02 3.45
N ASP A 49 -16.74 8.15 4.05
CA ASP A 49 -15.85 9.32 4.11
C ASP A 49 -14.62 9.05 4.98
N SER A 50 -14.83 8.33 6.09
CA SER A 50 -13.74 7.89 6.98
C SER A 50 -12.76 6.95 6.27
N ILE A 51 -13.26 5.98 5.50
CA ILE A 51 -12.42 5.10 4.68
C ILE A 51 -11.67 5.90 3.61
N GLN A 52 -12.32 6.88 2.97
CA GLN A 52 -11.68 7.71 1.96
C GLN A 52 -10.58 8.61 2.54
N ALA A 53 -10.82 9.19 3.72
CA ALA A 53 -9.80 9.94 4.46
C ALA A 53 -8.63 9.04 4.83
N LEU A 54 -8.89 7.80 5.24
CA LEU A 54 -7.88 6.80 5.55
C LEU A 54 -7.01 6.46 4.32
N GLN A 55 -7.62 6.24 3.16
CA GLN A 55 -6.88 5.99 1.90
C GLN A 55 -5.93 7.14 1.56
N LYS A 56 -6.38 8.39 1.73
CA LYS A 56 -5.53 9.58 1.52
C LYS A 56 -4.38 9.66 2.52
N ARG A 57 -4.65 9.43 3.81
CA ARG A 57 -3.65 9.45 4.89
C ARG A 57 -2.51 8.46 4.63
N TYR A 58 -2.84 7.25 4.20
CA TYR A 58 -1.85 6.20 3.90
C TYR A 58 -1.26 6.32 2.49
N GLN A 59 -1.80 7.21 1.65
CA GLN A 59 -1.46 7.35 0.23
C GLN A 59 -1.61 6.01 -0.53
N ILE A 60 -2.68 5.28 -0.21
CA ILE A 60 -2.94 3.95 -0.76
C ILE A 60 -4.11 3.98 -1.73
N ASP A 61 -3.84 3.49 -2.93
CA ASP A 61 -4.85 3.08 -3.89
C ASP A 61 -5.12 1.58 -3.70
N ARG A 62 -6.30 1.26 -3.14
CA ARG A 62 -6.67 -0.12 -2.82
C ARG A 62 -6.72 -0.99 -4.08
N GLU A 63 -7.27 -0.50 -5.18
CA GLU A 63 -7.37 -1.31 -6.41
C GLU A 63 -5.99 -1.62 -6.96
N LYS A 64 -5.10 -0.63 -6.94
CA LYS A 64 -3.72 -0.81 -7.43
C LYS A 64 -2.95 -1.80 -6.57
N GLU A 65 -3.06 -1.73 -5.24
CA GLU A 65 -2.40 -2.68 -4.34
C GLU A 65 -2.97 -4.11 -4.49
N LEU A 66 -4.29 -4.26 -4.64
CA LEU A 66 -4.90 -5.57 -4.93
C LEU A 66 -4.46 -6.13 -6.29
N LYS A 67 -4.37 -5.30 -7.33
CA LYS A 67 -3.83 -5.71 -8.64
C LYS A 67 -2.37 -6.16 -8.54
N LYS A 68 -1.55 -5.53 -7.70
CA LYS A 68 -0.17 -5.97 -7.44
C LYS A 68 -0.13 -7.35 -6.79
N LEU A 69 -0.97 -7.58 -5.77
CA LEU A 69 -1.07 -8.87 -5.08
C LEU A 69 -1.51 -10.00 -6.02
N LYS A 70 -2.41 -9.72 -6.97
CA LYS A 70 -2.80 -10.68 -8.01
C LYS A 70 -1.65 -11.04 -8.95
N LYS A 71 -0.79 -10.07 -9.29
CA LYS A 71 0.34 -10.27 -10.21
C LYS A 71 1.58 -10.88 -9.55
N GLN A 72 1.73 -10.69 -8.25
CA GLN A 72 2.89 -11.11 -7.46
C GLN A 72 2.40 -11.84 -6.19
N PRO A 73 2.11 -13.14 -6.29
CA PRO A 73 1.58 -13.94 -5.19
C PRO A 73 2.47 -13.90 -3.93
N GLU A 74 3.79 -13.79 -4.09
CA GLU A 74 4.76 -13.67 -3.00
C GLU A 74 4.54 -12.46 -2.09
N LEU A 75 3.92 -11.38 -2.60
CA LEU A 75 3.57 -10.21 -1.81
C LEU A 75 2.43 -10.50 -0.83
N TRP A 76 1.61 -11.54 -1.06
CA TRP A 76 0.62 -11.99 -0.08
C TRP A 76 1.28 -12.44 1.20
N LEU A 77 2.40 -13.17 1.12
CA LEU A 77 3.10 -13.63 2.32
C LEU A 77 3.63 -12.45 3.14
N LYS A 78 4.15 -11.41 2.48
CA LYS A 78 4.58 -10.17 3.14
C LYS A 78 3.41 -9.43 3.78
N LEU A 79 2.29 -9.31 3.07
CA LEU A 79 1.07 -8.67 3.58
C LEU A 79 0.53 -9.42 4.81
N LEU A 80 0.39 -10.74 4.72
CA LEU A 80 -0.12 -11.59 5.80
C LEU A 80 0.80 -11.54 7.02
N LYS A 81 2.11 -11.53 6.84
CA LYS A 81 3.06 -11.28 7.95
C LYS A 81 2.80 -9.91 8.58
N GLY A 82 2.66 -8.86 7.78
CA GLY A 82 2.34 -7.51 8.26
C GLY A 82 0.98 -7.38 8.98
N LEU A 83 0.03 -8.25 8.68
CA LEU A 83 -1.26 -8.36 9.38
C LEU A 83 -1.17 -9.18 10.68
N ARG A 84 -0.24 -10.14 10.75
CA ARG A 84 -0.07 -11.06 11.89
C ARG A 84 0.90 -10.56 12.97
N ILE A 85 1.74 -9.58 12.66
CA ILE A 85 2.56 -8.87 13.66
C ILE A 85 1.64 -7.95 14.46
N GLU A 86 0.90 -8.58 15.38
CA GLU A 86 0.22 -7.97 16.51
C GLU A 86 0.22 -9.04 17.60
N LYS A 87 1.15 -8.88 18.53
CA LYS A 87 1.15 -9.49 19.86
C LYS A 87 1.28 -8.34 20.84
#